data_AF-A0A920MR45-F1
#
_entry.id   AF-A0A920MR45-F1
#
_cell.length_a   1.000
_cell.length_b   1.000
_cell.length_c   1.000
_cell.angle_alpha   90.00
_cell.angle_beta   90.00
_cell.angle_gamma   90.00
#
_symmetry.space_group_name_H-M   'P 1'
#
loop_
_entity.id
_entity.type
_entity.pdbx_description
1 polymer ?
#
loop_
_entity_poly.entity_id
_entity_poly.type
_entity_poly.pdbx_seq_one_letter_code
_entity_poly.pdbx_strand_id
1 'polypeptide(L)'
;MIIGYFRSLFITFIAYFIGGISGTLIFLLCAFIAKSLLEVINYSEHYGLIRVSGETVSPRHSWNSNSTMSSIYLYNVTRHSSHHEKANLKYWELRSYNDAPMMPQGYLTMLYMALFLPYFFHRMMAKKLIEWDKNYATDNERILAIEQNKKSGIPLLINHT
;
A
#
# COMPACT_ATOMS: atom_id res chain seq x y z
N MET A 1 -8.15 -7.70 -19.64
CA MET A 1 -6.67 -7.76 -19.84
C MET A 1 -6.23 -7.31 -21.23
N ILE A 2 -6.80 -7.85 -22.32
CA ILE A 2 -6.39 -7.53 -23.72
C ILE A 2 -6.37 -6.03 -24.03
N ILE A 3 -7.43 -5.30 -23.66
CA ILE A 3 -7.52 -3.84 -23.87
C ILE A 3 -6.37 -3.09 -23.18
N GLY A 4 -5.94 -3.55 -22.00
CA GLY A 4 -4.81 -2.96 -21.28
C GLY A 4 -3.51 -3.12 -22.04
N TYR A 5 -3.22 -4.33 -22.51
CA TYR A 5 -2.03 -4.60 -23.32
C TYR A 5 -2.02 -3.78 -24.62
N PHE A 6 -3.16 -3.69 -25.30
CA PHE A 6 -3.27 -2.87 -26.50
C PHE A 6 -2.97 -1.39 -26.21
N ARG A 7 -3.53 -0.81 -25.14
CA ARG A 7 -3.26 0.59 -24.74
C ARG A 7 -1.79 0.80 -24.38
N SER A 8 -1.17 -0.13 -23.65
CA SER A 8 0.26 -0.04 -23.30
C SER A 8 1.15 -0.10 -24.54
N LEU A 9 0.87 -1.00 -25.47
CA LEU A 9 1.59 -1.09 -26.74
C LEU A 9 1.43 0.20 -27.56
N PHE A 10 0.21 0.72 -27.65
CA PHE A 10 -0.09 1.95 -28.37
C PHE A 10 0.67 3.16 -27.81
N ILE A 11 0.69 3.35 -26.49
CA ILE A 11 1.43 4.45 -25.85
C ILE A 11 2.94 4.28 -26.04
N THR A 12 3.45 3.05 -25.96
CA THR A 12 4.88 2.77 -26.19
C THR A 12 5.27 3.07 -27.63
N PHE A 13 4.41 2.74 -28.60
CA PHE A 13 4.60 3.07 -30.01
C PHE A 13 4.62 4.58 -30.25
N ILE A 14 3.73 5.34 -29.59
CA ILE A 14 3.76 6.81 -29.65
C ILE A 14 5.08 7.36 -29.09
N ALA A 15 5.56 6.83 -27.97
CA ALA A 15 6.85 7.23 -27.40
C ALA A 15 8.02 6.99 -28.37
N TYR A 16 7.99 5.85 -29.08
CA TYR A 16 8.96 5.56 -30.15
C TYR A 16 8.84 6.53 -31.32
N PHE A 17 7.62 6.86 -31.76
CA PHE A 17 7.42 7.78 -32.87
C PHE A 17 7.95 9.20 -32.57
N ILE A 18 7.82 9.66 -31.32
CA ILE A 18 8.25 11.00 -30.89
C ILE A 18 9.76 11.07 -30.67
N GLY A 19 10.34 10.09 -29.96
CA GLY A 19 11.72 10.17 -29.46
C GLY A 19 12.64 9.04 -29.91
N GLY A 20 12.19 8.18 -30.83
CA GLY A 20 12.91 6.99 -31.27
C GLY A 20 13.20 6.04 -30.10
N ILE A 21 14.27 5.25 -30.25
CA ILE A 21 14.72 4.29 -29.23
C ILE A 21 15.01 5.00 -27.90
N SER A 22 15.70 6.14 -27.93
CA SER A 22 16.03 6.91 -26.72
C SER A 22 14.77 7.35 -25.96
N GLY A 23 13.77 7.86 -26.67
CA GLY A 23 12.48 8.24 -26.10
C GLY A 23 11.73 7.05 -25.50
N THR A 24 11.73 5.91 -26.18
CA THR A 24 11.15 4.66 -25.65
C THR A 24 11.84 4.20 -24.37
N LEU A 25 13.18 4.22 -24.32
CA LEU A 25 13.93 3.81 -23.13
C LEU A 25 13.63 4.71 -21.93
N ILE A 26 13.59 6.03 -22.13
CA ILE A 26 13.21 7.00 -21.09
C ILE A 26 11.78 6.74 -20.60
N PHE A 27 10.83 6.53 -21.52
CA PHE A 27 9.45 6.22 -21.18
C PHE A 27 9.35 4.93 -20.34
N LEU A 28 10.03 3.86 -20.77
CA LEU A 28 10.03 2.58 -20.05
C LEU A 28 10.67 2.72 -18.66
N LEU A 29 11.73 3.51 -18.52
CA LEU A 29 12.34 3.82 -17.22
C LEU A 29 11.35 4.55 -16.30
N CYS A 30 10.65 5.58 -16.79
CA CYS A 30 9.62 6.28 -16.03
C CYS A 30 8.47 5.34 -15.63
N ALA A 31 8.01 4.47 -16.54
CA ALA A 31 6.97 3.49 -16.27
C ALA A 31 7.40 2.48 -15.20
N PHE A 32 8.64 2.00 -15.28
CA PHE A 32 9.24 1.11 -14.29
C PHE A 32 9.27 1.78 -12.90
N ILE A 33 9.82 2.99 -12.80
CA ILE A 33 9.88 3.75 -11.54
C ILE A 33 8.47 3.96 -10.98
N ALA A 34 7.52 4.43 -11.79
CA ALA A 34 6.15 4.65 -11.36
C ALA A 34 5.50 3.35 -10.84
N LYS A 35 5.72 2.23 -11.53
CA LYS A 35 5.19 0.93 -11.13
C LYS A 35 5.83 0.43 -9.84
N SER A 36 7.14 0.58 -9.66
CA SER A 36 7.84 0.24 -8.43
C SER A 36 7.33 1.04 -7.24
N LEU A 37 7.15 2.36 -7.40
CA LEU A 37 6.59 3.21 -6.34
C LEU A 37 5.17 2.75 -5.96
N LEU A 38 4.32 2.45 -6.95
CA LEU A 38 2.98 1.93 -6.72
C LEU A 38 2.99 0.61 -5.94
N GLU A 39 3.89 -0.31 -6.27
CA GLU A 39 3.98 -1.60 -5.55
C GLU A 39 4.49 -1.44 -4.11
N VAL A 40 5.43 -0.52 -3.86
CA VAL A 40 5.88 -0.25 -2.49
C VAL A 40 4.77 0.38 -1.65
N ILE A 41 3.97 1.27 -2.24
CA ILE A 41 2.77 1.82 -1.60
C ILE A 41 1.80 0.70 -1.27
N ASN A 42 1.43 -0.14 -2.26
CA ASN A 42 0.51 -1.26 -2.07
C ASN A 42 1.00 -2.18 -0.93
N TYR A 43 2.30 -2.51 -0.95
CA TYR A 43 2.92 -3.31 0.09
C TYR A 43 2.80 -2.66 1.47
N SER A 44 3.06 -1.35 1.57
CA SER A 44 3.03 -0.62 2.83
C SER A 44 1.61 -0.50 3.39
N GLU A 45 0.65 -0.22 2.52
CA GLU A 45 -0.76 -0.05 2.90
C GLU A 45 -1.46 -1.36 3.26
N HIS A 46 -0.97 -2.48 2.72
CA HIS A 46 -1.45 -3.82 3.03
C HIS A 46 -0.48 -4.63 3.90
N TYR A 47 0.41 -3.96 4.63
CA TYR A 47 1.42 -4.62 5.45
C TYR A 47 0.79 -5.44 6.59
N GLY A 48 0.72 -6.76 6.43
CA GLY A 48 0.45 -7.73 7.49
C GLY A 48 -0.94 -7.72 8.14
N LEU A 49 -1.79 -6.71 7.87
CA LEU A 49 -3.18 -6.70 8.32
C LEU A 49 -3.95 -7.83 7.65
N ILE A 50 -4.75 -8.54 8.42
CA ILE A 50 -5.51 -9.70 7.97
C ILE A 50 -7.00 -9.43 8.10
N ARG A 51 -7.75 -10.04 7.20
CA ARG A 51 -9.21 -10.12 7.22
C ARG A 51 -9.59 -11.59 7.11
N VAL A 52 -10.60 -12.02 7.85
CA VAL A 52 -11.14 -13.38 7.69
C VAL A 52 -11.76 -13.53 6.30
N SER A 53 -11.49 -14.66 5.65
CA SER A 53 -12.03 -14.94 4.32
C SER A 53 -13.56 -14.91 4.35
N GLY A 54 -14.18 -14.27 3.36
CA GLY A 54 -15.63 -14.10 3.27
C GLY A 54 -16.19 -12.87 3.99
N GLU A 55 -15.46 -12.24 4.90
CA GLU A 55 -15.91 -11.01 5.55
C GLU A 55 -15.89 -9.80 4.61
N THR A 56 -16.63 -8.74 4.95
CA THR A 56 -16.63 -7.52 4.14
C THR A 56 -15.35 -6.71 4.38
N VAL A 57 -14.80 -6.11 3.33
CA VAL A 57 -13.67 -5.17 3.48
C VAL A 57 -14.15 -3.94 4.24
N SER A 58 -13.35 -3.46 5.21
CA SER A 58 -13.72 -2.37 6.09
C SER A 58 -12.46 -1.55 6.40
N PRO A 59 -12.59 -0.34 6.96
CA PRO A 59 -11.46 0.57 7.13
C PRO A 59 -10.27 0.02 7.93
N ARG A 60 -10.49 -1.04 8.72
CA ARG A 60 -9.47 -1.71 9.53
C ARG A 60 -8.56 -2.68 8.79
N HIS A 61 -8.89 -3.05 7.55
CA HIS A 61 -8.15 -4.07 6.78
C HIS A 61 -7.02 -3.47 5.93
N SER A 62 -6.61 -2.23 6.22
CA SER A 62 -5.55 -1.53 5.49
C SER A 62 -5.00 -0.36 6.31
N TRP A 63 -3.71 -0.06 6.13
CA TRP A 63 -3.08 1.13 6.70
C TRP A 63 -3.46 2.38 5.92
N ASN A 64 -3.65 3.48 6.63
CA ASN A 64 -4.15 4.76 6.13
C ASN A 64 -3.21 5.92 6.48
N SER A 65 -3.38 7.08 5.83
CA SER A 65 -2.76 8.32 6.29
C SER A 65 -3.66 9.54 6.05
N ASN A 66 -3.91 10.30 7.12
CA ASN A 66 -4.63 11.58 7.08
C ASN A 66 -3.67 12.79 7.04
N SER A 67 -2.40 12.61 6.69
CA SER A 67 -1.44 13.73 6.60
C SER A 67 -1.87 14.72 5.51
N THR A 68 -2.18 15.95 5.91
CA THR A 68 -2.69 17.00 5.01
C THR A 68 -1.79 17.22 3.81
N MET A 69 -0.47 17.30 4.03
CA MET A 69 0.49 17.54 2.95
C MET A 69 0.50 16.39 1.93
N SER A 70 0.51 15.14 2.41
CA SER A 70 0.46 13.97 1.54
C SER A 70 -0.89 13.85 0.82
N SER A 71 -1.99 14.16 1.51
CA SER A 71 -3.32 14.14 0.91
C SER A 71 -3.49 15.18 -0.19
N ILE A 72 -2.97 16.40 -0.04
CA ILE A 72 -3.00 17.41 -1.10
C ILE A 72 -2.13 16.97 -2.27
N TYR A 73 -0.87 16.60 -2.01
CA TYR A 73 0.10 16.25 -3.04
C TYR A 73 -0.34 15.04 -3.87
N LEU A 74 -1.00 14.06 -3.24
CA LEU A 74 -1.39 12.80 -3.87
C LEU A 74 -2.90 12.69 -4.10
N TYR A 75 -3.62 13.82 -4.15
CA TYR A 75 -5.06 13.85 -4.44
C TYR A 75 -5.89 12.87 -3.61
N ASN A 76 -5.66 12.84 -2.29
CA ASN A 76 -6.31 11.98 -1.31
C ASN A 76 -6.13 10.46 -1.52
N VAL A 77 -5.22 10.00 -2.37
CA VAL A 77 -4.92 8.55 -2.46
C VAL A 77 -4.53 7.95 -1.10
N THR A 78 -4.01 8.79 -0.20
CA THR A 78 -3.65 8.42 1.17
C THR A 78 -4.83 7.98 2.03
N ARG A 79 -6.08 8.25 1.61
CA ARG A 79 -7.34 7.81 2.25
C ARG A 79 -7.68 6.37 1.87
N HIS A 80 -6.69 5.49 1.95
CA HIS A 80 -6.72 4.14 1.42
C HIS A 80 -7.80 3.26 2.03
N SER A 81 -8.01 3.34 3.35
CA SER A 81 -9.09 2.64 4.03
C SER A 81 -10.48 3.00 3.50
N SER A 82 -10.71 4.27 3.13
CA SER A 82 -11.96 4.70 2.50
C SER A 82 -12.08 4.20 1.07
N HIS A 83 -10.97 4.12 0.34
CA HIS A 83 -10.96 3.57 -1.00
C HIS A 83 -11.29 2.06 -0.97
N HIS A 84 -10.70 1.28 -0.07
CA HIS A 84 -10.95 -0.15 0.00
C HIS A 84 -12.33 -0.52 0.54
N GLU A 85 -12.89 0.28 1.45
CA GLU A 85 -14.27 0.13 1.87
C GLU A 85 -15.25 0.44 0.72
N LYS A 86 -14.98 1.52 -0.05
CA LYS A 86 -15.87 2.01 -1.12
C LYS A 86 -15.08 2.36 -2.38
N ALA A 87 -14.63 1.32 -3.09
CA ALA A 87 -13.72 1.45 -4.23
C ALA A 87 -14.32 2.19 -5.44
N ASN A 88 -15.64 2.36 -5.47
CA ASN A 88 -16.36 3.08 -6.52
C ASN A 88 -16.37 4.60 -6.34
N LEU A 89 -15.96 5.11 -5.16
CA LEU A 89 -15.90 6.56 -4.90
C LEU A 89 -14.81 7.24 -5.72
N LYS A 90 -15.07 8.48 -6.10
CA LYS A 90 -14.05 9.37 -6.68
C LYS A 90 -13.12 9.87 -5.58
N TYR A 91 -11.91 10.29 -5.96
CA TYR A 91 -10.87 10.66 -4.99
C TYR A 91 -11.26 11.83 -4.07
N TRP A 92 -12.15 12.73 -4.51
CA TRP A 92 -12.67 13.85 -3.70
C TRP A 92 -13.78 13.44 -2.72
N GLU A 93 -14.38 12.27 -2.90
CA GLU A 93 -15.45 11.74 -2.04
C GLU A 93 -14.91 10.87 -0.90
N LEU A 94 -13.64 10.44 -1.00
CA LEU A 94 -12.97 9.63 0.01
C LEU A 94 -12.97 10.35 1.36
N ARG A 95 -13.23 9.64 2.45
CA ARG A 95 -13.27 10.21 3.80
C ARG A 95 -12.03 9.86 4.60
N SER A 96 -11.64 10.75 5.50
CA SER A 96 -10.63 10.46 6.51
C SER A 96 -11.28 9.68 7.66
N TYR A 97 -10.65 8.58 8.07
CA TYR A 97 -11.05 7.83 9.26
C TYR A 97 -10.05 8.06 10.38
N ASN A 98 -10.51 8.38 11.58
CA ASN A 98 -9.63 8.57 12.73
C ASN A 98 -9.25 7.23 13.38
N ASP A 99 -10.14 6.25 13.31
CA ASP A 99 -9.99 4.95 13.98
C ASP A 99 -9.46 3.84 13.05
N ALA A 100 -9.05 4.20 11.83
CA ALA A 100 -8.39 3.27 10.92
C ALA A 100 -6.91 3.07 11.31
N PRO A 101 -6.31 1.91 11.01
CA PRO A 101 -4.88 1.70 11.18
C PRO A 101 -4.10 2.80 10.46
N MET A 102 -3.22 3.50 11.17
CA MET A 102 -2.47 4.63 10.61
C MET A 102 -1.01 4.30 10.37
N MET A 103 -0.49 4.71 9.22
CA MET A 103 0.94 4.73 8.95
C MET A 103 1.66 5.66 9.94
N PRO A 104 2.73 5.20 10.62
CA PRO A 104 3.34 5.93 11.74
C PRO A 104 3.88 7.32 11.43
N GLN A 105 4.45 7.50 10.23
CA GLN A 105 5.11 8.75 9.81
C GLN A 105 4.41 9.39 8.61
N GLY A 106 3.20 8.94 8.29
CA GLY A 106 2.45 9.36 7.12
C GLY A 106 2.96 8.77 5.80
N TYR A 107 2.19 8.99 4.73
CA TYR A 107 2.32 8.26 3.48
C TYR A 107 3.70 8.37 2.80
N LEU A 108 4.15 9.59 2.51
CA LEU A 108 5.39 9.82 1.74
C LEU A 108 6.63 9.36 2.50
N THR A 109 6.67 9.61 3.82
CA THR A 109 7.78 9.16 4.67
C THR A 109 7.87 7.64 4.68
N MET A 110 6.74 6.95 4.81
CA MET A 110 6.70 5.49 4.80
C MET A 110 7.15 4.92 3.45
N LEU A 111 6.70 5.51 2.33
CA LEU A 111 7.13 5.11 0.99
C LEU A 111 8.66 5.17 0.83
N TYR A 112 9.27 6.31 1.15
CA TYR A 112 10.72 6.47 1.01
C TYR A 112 11.49 5.61 2.00
N MET A 113 10.96 5.41 3.21
CA MET A 113 11.58 4.51 4.18
C MET A 113 11.53 3.05 3.70
N ALA A 114 10.43 2.60 3.12
CA ALA A 114 10.33 1.25 2.55
C ALA A 114 11.31 1.02 1.39
N LEU A 115 11.54 2.04 0.55
CA LEU A 115 12.47 1.96 -0.58
C LEU A 115 13.94 2.00 -0.16
N PHE A 116 14.32 2.98 0.67
CA PHE A 116 15.73 3.29 0.93
C PHE A 116 16.23 2.77 2.28
N LEU A 117 15.33 2.54 3.23
CA LEU A 117 15.64 2.16 4.61
C LEU A 117 14.76 0.98 5.09
N PRO A 118 14.69 -0.13 4.33
CA PRO A 118 13.71 -1.20 4.56
C PRO A 118 13.81 -1.80 5.97
N TYR A 119 15.02 -1.90 6.53
CA TYR A 119 15.22 -2.36 7.91
C TYR A 119 14.43 -1.53 8.94
N PHE A 120 14.49 -0.20 8.83
CA PHE A 120 13.77 0.69 9.74
C PHE A 120 12.27 0.65 9.50
N PHE A 121 11.85 0.58 8.22
CA PHE A 121 10.45 0.40 7.85
C PHE A 121 9.87 -0.86 8.51
N HIS A 122 10.50 -2.03 8.33
CA HIS A 122 10.03 -3.29 8.90
C HIS A 122 9.98 -3.24 10.42
N ARG A 123 11.00 -2.69 11.08
CA ARG A 123 11.04 -2.58 12.53
C ARG A 123 9.89 -1.71 13.07
N MET A 124 9.52 -0.64 12.35
CA MET A 124 8.45 0.26 12.76
C MET A 124 7.07 -0.34 12.46
N MET A 125 6.87 -0.90 11.27
CA MET A 125 5.60 -1.52 10.87
C MET A 125 5.30 -2.79 11.66
N ALA A 126 6.30 -3.63 11.93
CA ALA A 126 6.10 -4.83 12.73
C ALA A 126 5.66 -4.50 14.17
N LYS A 127 6.21 -3.46 14.80
CA LYS A 127 5.72 -2.98 16.11
C LYS A 127 4.27 -2.54 16.07
N LYS A 128 3.87 -1.83 15.01
CA LYS A 128 2.49 -1.36 14.82
C LYS A 128 1.52 -2.48 14.53
N LEU A 129 1.95 -3.48 13.77
CA LEU A 129 1.16 -4.68 13.52
C LEU A 129 0.94 -5.49 14.82
N ILE A 130 1.98 -5.66 15.64
CA ILE A 130 1.84 -6.32 16.95
C ILE A 130 0.85 -5.56 17.86
N GLU A 131 0.95 -4.24 17.89
CA GLU A 131 0.00 -3.38 18.63
C GLU A 131 -1.43 -3.56 18.11
N TRP A 132 -1.59 -3.67 16.78
CA TRP A 132 -2.87 -3.91 16.15
C TRP A 132 -3.47 -5.28 16.52
N ASP A 133 -2.70 -6.35 16.34
CA ASP A 133 -3.13 -7.74 16.59
C ASP A 133 -3.53 -7.97 18.06
N LYS A 134 -2.86 -7.25 18.98
CA LYS A 134 -3.14 -7.34 20.42
C LYS A 134 -4.42 -6.61 20.81
N ASN A 135 -4.64 -5.41 20.27
CA ASN A 135 -5.66 -4.50 20.79
C ASN A 135 -6.94 -4.44 19.95
N TYR A 136 -6.87 -4.78 18.65
CA TYR A 136 -7.95 -4.52 17.70
C TYR A 136 -8.37 -5.73 16.85
N ALA A 137 -7.48 -6.71 16.62
CA ALA A 137 -7.84 -7.90 15.88
C ALA A 137 -8.90 -8.73 16.62
N THR A 138 -9.86 -9.26 15.87
CA THR A 138 -10.81 -10.27 16.36
C THR A 138 -10.08 -11.57 16.70
N ASP A 139 -10.73 -12.45 17.45
CA ASP A 139 -10.11 -13.73 17.83
C ASP A 139 -9.75 -14.59 16.60
N ASN A 140 -10.61 -14.57 15.57
CA ASN A 140 -10.36 -15.28 14.32
C ASN A 140 -9.19 -14.65 13.53
N GLU A 141 -9.14 -13.32 13.43
CA GLU A 141 -8.01 -12.63 12.78
C GLU A 141 -6.70 -12.89 13.52
N ARG A 142 -6.72 -12.94 14.86
CA ARG A 142 -5.53 -13.20 15.67
C ARG A 142 -4.96 -14.59 15.43
N ILE A 143 -5.82 -15.60 15.29
CA ILE A 143 -5.39 -16.97 14.94
C ILE A 143 -4.68 -16.97 13.58
N LEU A 144 -5.27 -16.31 12.58
CA LEU A 144 -4.66 -16.18 11.25
C LEU A 144 -3.35 -15.36 11.29
N ALA A 145 -3.31 -14.28 12.08
CA ALA A 145 -2.13 -13.45 12.26
C ALA A 145 -0.97 -14.22 12.86
N ILE A 146 -1.22 -15.05 13.88
CA ILE A 146 -0.19 -15.93 14.47
C ILE A 146 0.41 -16.86 13.40
N GLU A 147 -0.42 -17.45 12.54
CA GLU A 147 0.04 -18.33 11.47
C GLU A 147 0.87 -17.58 10.42
N GLN A 148 0.39 -16.43 9.96
CA GLN A 148 1.08 -15.61 8.95
C GLN A 148 2.37 -15.00 9.49
N ASN A 149 2.38 -14.53 10.74
CA ASN A 149 3.55 -13.99 11.40
C ASN A 149 4.65 -15.05 11.54
N LYS A 150 4.31 -16.31 11.85
CA LYS A 150 5.25 -17.44 11.84
C LYS A 150 5.84 -17.70 10.44
N LYS A 151 5.01 -17.63 9.39
CA LYS A 151 5.42 -17.82 7.99
C LYS A 151 6.25 -16.65 7.43
N SER A 152 6.11 -15.46 8.00
CA SER A 152 6.76 -14.23 7.50
C SER A 152 8.29 -14.26 7.57
N GLY A 153 8.87 -15.07 8.47
CA GLY A 153 10.31 -15.08 8.74
C GLY A 153 10.82 -13.82 9.45
N ILE A 154 9.94 -12.90 9.87
CA ILE A 154 10.31 -11.66 10.57
C ILE A 154 10.46 -11.96 12.06
N PRO A 155 11.68 -11.92 12.65
CA PRO A 155 11.90 -12.34 14.03
C PRO A 155 11.07 -11.55 15.05
N LEU A 156 10.85 -10.26 14.79
CA LEU A 156 10.04 -9.41 15.66
C LEU A 156 8.58 -9.87 15.72
N LEU A 157 8.01 -10.34 14.60
CA LEU A 157 6.62 -10.81 14.59
C LEU A 157 6.52 -12.18 15.25
N ILE A 158 7.45 -13.09 14.94
CA ILE A 158 7.51 -14.46 15.48
C ILE A 158 7.60 -14.48 17.00
N ASN A 159 8.42 -13.59 17.59
CA ASN A 159 8.62 -13.56 19.05
C ASN A 159 7.39 -13.03 19.83
N HIS A 160 6.39 -12.51 19.12
CA HIS A 160 5.19 -11.90 19.69
C HIS A 160 3.89 -12.66 19.33
N THR A 161 4.01 -13.82 18.67
CA THR A 161 2.90 -14.77 18.44
C THR A 161 2.84 -15.85 19.50
#